data_AF-J9BFH4-F1
#
_entry.id   AF-J9BFH4-F1
#
_cell.length_a   1.000
_cell.length_b   1.000
_cell.length_c   1.000
_cell.angle_alpha   90.00
_cell.angle_beta   90.00
_cell.angle_gamma   90.00
#
_symmetry.space_group_name_H-M   'P 1'
#
loop_
_entity.id
_entity.type
_entity.pdbx_description
1 polymer ?
#
loop_
_entity_poly.entity_id
_entity_poly.type
_entity_poly.pdbx_seq_one_letter_code
_entity_poly.pdbx_strand_id
1 'polypeptide(L)'
;ALNSLIYPSVTYPTYLAGGAWLFSHSTANRLLMALEKPLSYVHIDDMLISGIFAELMDVRRVCLKTVGYLYEFSLKQCRDDPILAVLQLEDHEILNTILDYRKTSIECYAGRSSYK
;
A
#
# COMPACT_ATOMS: atom_id res chain seq x y z
N ALA A 1 27.18 -11.87 -9.94
CA ALA A 1 27.07 -10.44 -9.62
C ALA A 1 25.97 -9.84 -10.50
N LEU A 2 25.01 -9.13 -9.92
CA LEU A 2 23.90 -8.48 -10.64
C LEU A 2 24.49 -7.31 -11.46
N ASN A 3 24.27 -7.28 -12.77
CA ASN A 3 24.86 -6.26 -13.64
C ASN A 3 24.10 -4.93 -13.46
N SER A 4 24.76 -3.92 -12.86
CA SER A 4 24.22 -2.59 -12.61
C SER A 4 23.89 -1.79 -13.89
N LEU A 5 24.25 -2.31 -15.06
CA LEU A 5 23.91 -1.74 -16.37
C LEU A 5 22.50 -2.12 -16.86
N ILE A 6 21.80 -3.06 -16.21
CA ILE A 6 20.51 -3.56 -16.73
C ILE A 6 19.36 -2.57 -16.51
N TYR A 7 19.34 -1.81 -15.41
CA TYR A 7 18.36 -0.74 -15.16
C TYR A 7 18.87 0.20 -14.04
N PRO A 8 19.41 1.39 -14.35
CA PRO A 8 19.87 2.32 -13.33
C PRO A 8 18.67 2.89 -12.55
N SER A 9 18.70 2.80 -11.22
CA SER A 9 17.59 3.19 -10.32
C SER A 9 17.12 4.64 -10.48
N VAL A 10 17.98 5.54 -10.98
CA VAL A 10 17.64 6.94 -11.29
C VAL A 10 16.63 7.11 -12.42
N THR A 11 16.33 6.04 -13.16
CA THR A 11 15.35 6.03 -14.25
C THR A 11 14.00 5.43 -13.84
N TYR A 12 13.84 5.06 -12.57
CA TYR A 12 12.61 4.42 -12.13
C TYR A 12 11.46 5.42 -12.18
N PRO A 13 10.31 5.05 -12.78
CA PRO A 13 9.12 5.88 -12.72
C PRO A 13 8.67 6.04 -11.26
N THR A 14 7.79 7.00 -11.01
CA THR A 14 7.14 7.03 -9.68
C THR A 14 6.34 5.74 -9.49
N TYR A 15 6.66 4.96 -8.46
CA TYR A 15 5.99 3.71 -8.14
C TYR A 15 5.62 3.64 -6.65
N LEU A 16 4.68 2.76 -6.31
CA LEU A 16 4.28 2.49 -4.94
C LEU A 16 5.13 1.33 -4.42
N ALA A 17 6.09 1.63 -3.54
CA ALA A 17 6.92 0.63 -2.90
C ALA A 17 6.25 0.04 -1.65
N GLY A 18 6.56 -1.21 -1.31
CA GLY A 18 6.28 -1.77 0.01
C GLY A 18 5.42 -3.02 -0.04
N GLY A 19 4.54 -3.19 0.96
CA GLY A 19 3.87 -4.47 1.19
C GLY A 19 2.49 -4.65 0.55
N ALA A 20 1.88 -3.61 -0.03
CA ALA A 20 0.54 -3.73 -0.61
C ALA A 20 0.19 -2.62 -1.61
N TRP A 21 -0.61 -2.99 -2.61
CA TRP A 21 -1.39 -2.05 -3.43
C TRP A 21 -2.87 -2.41 -3.38
N LEU A 22 -3.71 -1.38 -3.47
CA LEU A 22 -5.14 -1.55 -3.61
C LEU A 22 -5.60 -0.83 -4.87
N PHE A 23 -6.36 -1.54 -5.69
CA PHE A 23 -6.93 -1.00 -6.92
C PHE A 23 -8.20 -1.74 -7.29
N SER A 24 -9.04 -1.09 -8.10
CA SER A 24 -10.28 -1.70 -8.60
C SER A 24 -10.00 -2.83 -9.59
N HIS A 25 -10.97 -3.72 -9.77
CA HIS A 25 -10.88 -4.74 -10.82
C HIS A 25 -10.66 -4.15 -12.22
N SER A 26 -11.34 -3.04 -12.56
CA SER A 26 -11.13 -2.33 -13.83
C SER A 26 -9.71 -1.80 -13.99
N THR A 27 -9.09 -1.35 -12.89
CA THR A 27 -7.68 -0.92 -12.91
C THR A 27 -6.76 -2.10 -13.18
N ALA A 28 -7.03 -3.27 -12.59
CA ALA A 28 -6.25 -4.48 -12.84
C ALA A 28 -6.25 -4.85 -14.33
N ASN A 29 -7.43 -4.85 -14.96
CA ASN A 29 -7.55 -5.15 -16.39
C ASN A 29 -6.79 -4.13 -17.25
N ARG A 30 -6.86 -2.83 -16.90
CA ARG A 30 -6.09 -1.79 -17.59
C ARG A 30 -4.59 -2.03 -17.46
N LEU A 31 -4.08 -2.32 -16.26
CA LEU A 31 -2.65 -2.57 -16.05
C LEU A 31 -2.16 -3.78 -16.86
N LEU A 32 -2.97 -4.83 -17.00
CA LEU A 32 -2.62 -6.00 -17.80
C LEU A 32 -2.52 -5.70 -19.31
N MET A 33 -3.24 -4.69 -19.82
CA MET A 33 -3.11 -4.26 -21.22
C MET A 33 -1.71 -3.70 -21.54
N ALA A 34 -0.93 -3.29 -20.53
CA ALA A 34 0.46 -2.87 -20.73
C ALA A 34 1.34 -3.99 -21.31
N LEU A 35 0.95 -5.27 -21.12
CA LEU A 35 1.66 -6.44 -21.66
C LEU A 35 1.56 -6.55 -23.20
N GLU A 36 0.67 -5.80 -23.84
CA GLU A 36 0.60 -5.72 -25.31
C GLU A 36 1.79 -4.95 -25.91
N LYS A 37 2.56 -4.24 -25.07
CA LYS A 37 3.78 -3.55 -25.48
C LYS A 37 5.00 -4.45 -25.21
N PRO A 38 6.02 -4.43 -26.08
CA PRO A 38 7.27 -5.13 -25.80
C PRO A 38 7.94 -4.49 -24.58
N LEU A 39 8.21 -5.31 -23.57
CA LEU A 39 8.80 -4.90 -22.30
C LEU A 39 10.05 -5.72 -22.02
N SER A 40 11.10 -5.03 -21.58
CA SER A 40 12.28 -5.70 -21.03
C SER A 40 11.95 -6.32 -19.68
N TYR A 41 12.67 -7.39 -19.32
CA TYR A 41 12.55 -7.99 -18.00
C TYR A 41 12.87 -6.97 -16.90
N VAL A 42 12.00 -6.91 -15.89
CA VAL A 42 12.12 -6.08 -14.70
C VAL A 42 12.03 -6.98 -13.48
N HIS A 43 13.00 -6.86 -12.56
CA HIS A 43 13.12 -7.71 -11.38
C HIS A 43 12.35 -7.20 -10.15
N ILE A 44 11.85 -5.96 -10.20
CA ILE A 44 11.07 -5.33 -9.12
C ILE A 44 9.63 -5.24 -9.61
N ASP A 45 8.77 -6.09 -9.07
CA ASP A 45 7.34 -6.12 -9.35
C ASP A 45 6.65 -4.80 -9.00
N ASP A 46 7.04 -4.17 -7.88
CA ASP A 46 6.55 -2.85 -7.49
C ASP A 46 6.75 -1.80 -8.58
N MET A 47 7.95 -1.76 -9.14
CA MET A 47 8.28 -0.84 -10.22
C MET A 47 7.55 -1.22 -11.51
N LEU A 48 7.49 -2.51 -11.84
CA LEU A 48 6.86 -2.99 -13.06
C LEU A 48 5.36 -2.64 -13.10
N ILE A 49 4.63 -3.02 -12.05
CA ILE A 49 3.17 -2.92 -12.01
C ILE A 49 2.75 -1.51 -11.65
N SER A 50 3.20 -1.00 -10.50
CA SER A 50 2.71 0.29 -10.00
C SER A 50 3.44 1.48 -10.64
N GLY A 51 4.62 1.27 -11.21
CA GLY A 51 5.38 2.28 -11.95
C GLY A 51 5.10 2.23 -13.46
N ILE A 52 5.72 1.28 -14.16
CA ILE A 52 5.75 1.19 -15.63
C ILE A 52 4.35 0.96 -16.21
N PHE A 53 3.61 -0.07 -15.76
CA PHE A 53 2.29 -0.36 -16.31
C PHE A 53 1.32 0.78 -16.02
N ALA A 54 1.40 1.34 -14.83
CA ALA A 54 0.56 2.48 -14.46
C ALA A 54 0.89 3.74 -15.27
N GLU A 55 2.15 3.98 -15.67
CA GLU A 55 2.47 5.07 -16.59
C GLU A 55 1.97 4.80 -18.01
N LEU A 56 2.22 3.61 -18.56
CA LEU A 56 1.79 3.24 -19.90
C LEU A 56 0.27 3.30 -20.06
N MET A 57 -0.45 2.99 -18.98
CA MET A 57 -1.90 2.89 -18.98
C MET A 57 -2.59 4.11 -18.37
N ASP A 58 -1.85 5.17 -18.03
CA ASP A 58 -2.37 6.38 -17.37
C ASP A 58 -3.25 6.07 -16.14
N VAL A 59 -2.69 5.27 -15.23
CA VAL A 59 -3.29 4.92 -13.95
C VAL A 59 -2.63 5.78 -12.86
N ARG A 60 -3.45 6.61 -12.23
CA ARG A 60 -2.99 7.44 -11.12
C ARG A 60 -2.68 6.60 -9.88
N ARG A 61 -1.49 6.80 -9.33
CA ARG A 61 -1.06 6.29 -8.02
C ARG A 61 -1.41 7.28 -6.91
N VAL A 62 -1.82 6.76 -5.75
CA VAL A 62 -2.08 7.56 -4.55
C VAL A 62 -1.47 6.86 -3.34
N CYS A 63 -0.64 7.57 -2.57
CA CYS A 63 -0.10 7.04 -1.32
C CYS A 63 -1.14 7.17 -0.21
N LEU A 64 -1.54 6.04 0.37
CA LEU A 64 -2.45 6.01 1.52
C LEU A 64 -1.65 6.08 2.82
N LYS A 65 -1.99 7.02 3.71
CA LYS A 65 -1.41 7.12 5.06
C LYS A 65 -2.05 6.15 6.06
N THR A 66 -2.99 5.33 5.60
CA THR A 66 -3.75 4.36 6.39
C THR A 66 -3.27 2.92 6.16
N VAL A 67 -2.25 2.73 5.31
CA VAL A 67 -1.55 1.46 5.10
C VAL A 67 -0.08 1.68 5.44
N GLY A 68 0.48 0.84 6.30
CA GLY A 68 1.83 1.06 6.84
C GLY A 68 2.26 -0.02 7.81
N TYR A 69 3.40 0.16 8.46
CA TYR A 69 3.94 -0.74 9.45
C TYR A 69 3.42 -0.43 10.86
N LEU A 70 3.52 -1.40 11.77
CA LEU A 70 3.01 -1.25 13.14
C LEU A 70 3.59 -0.01 13.85
N TYR A 71 4.89 0.25 13.70
CA TYR A 71 5.58 1.39 14.33
C TYR A 71 5.16 2.75 13.77
N GLU A 72 4.50 2.80 12.61
CA GLU A 72 4.01 4.04 12.00
C GLU A 72 2.63 4.45 12.57
N PHE A 73 2.00 3.57 13.34
CA PHE A 73 0.65 3.76 13.85
C PHE A 73 0.60 3.83 15.37
N SER A 74 -0.10 4.84 15.88
CA SER A 74 -0.53 4.87 17.28
C SER A 74 -1.92 4.21 17.40
N LEU A 75 -1.96 2.91 17.64
CA LEU A 75 -3.22 2.13 17.70
C LEU A 75 -4.16 2.55 18.84
N LYS A 76 -3.62 3.26 19.85
CA LYS A 76 -4.34 3.66 21.06
C LYS A 76 -4.96 5.07 21.00
N GLN A 77 -4.80 5.77 19.88
CA GLN A 77 -5.30 7.12 19.69
C GLN A 77 -6.51 7.16 18.76
N CYS A 78 -7.46 8.04 19.06
CA CYS A 78 -8.56 8.32 18.14
C CYS A 78 -8.04 8.98 16.87
N ARG A 79 -8.54 8.52 15.72
CA ARG A 79 -8.19 9.04 14.40
C ARG A 79 -9.45 9.40 13.64
N ASP A 80 -9.34 10.41 12.79
CA ASP A 80 -10.40 10.75 11.85
C ASP A 80 -10.44 9.76 10.67
N ASP A 81 -9.26 9.29 10.24
CA ASP A 81 -9.11 8.27 9.20
C ASP A 81 -8.84 6.88 9.82
N PRO A 82 -9.64 5.85 9.48
CA PRO A 82 -9.40 4.48 9.96
C PRO A 82 -8.15 3.87 9.33
N ILE A 83 -7.41 3.09 10.12
CA ILE A 83 -6.29 2.29 9.60
C ILE A 83 -6.88 1.19 8.71
N LEU A 84 -6.35 1.07 7.50
CA LEU A 84 -6.80 0.13 6.49
C LEU A 84 -6.01 -1.19 6.56
N ALA A 85 -4.69 -1.11 6.72
CA ALA A 85 -3.84 -2.29 6.85
C ALA A 85 -2.57 -1.99 7.63
N VAL A 86 -2.11 -2.99 8.39
CA VAL A 86 -0.80 -3.01 9.05
C VAL A 86 0.03 -4.12 8.41
N LEU A 87 1.20 -3.78 7.90
CA LEU A 87 2.10 -4.66 7.15
C LEU A 87 3.14 -5.29 8.08
N GLN A 88 3.60 -6.49 7.71
CA GLN A 88 4.69 -7.21 8.36
C GLN A 88 4.51 -7.40 9.87
N LEU A 89 3.31 -7.81 10.30
CA LEU A 89 3.09 -8.24 11.67
C LEU A 89 3.63 -9.65 11.87
N GLU A 90 4.38 -9.84 12.96
CA GLU A 90 4.73 -11.16 13.45
C GLU A 90 3.50 -11.85 14.07
N ASP A 91 3.47 -13.18 14.07
CA ASP A 91 2.31 -13.95 14.58
C ASP A 91 1.86 -13.54 15.99
N HIS A 92 2.82 -13.22 16.86
CA HIS A 92 2.58 -12.81 18.24
C HIS A 92 2.03 -11.37 18.36
N GLU A 93 2.17 -10.55 17.31
CA GLU A 93 1.69 -9.16 17.27
C GLU A 93 0.28 -9.05 16.69
N ILE A 94 -0.15 -10.01 15.85
CA ILE A 94 -1.43 -9.97 15.11
C ILE A 94 -2.61 -9.82 16.07
N LEU A 95 -2.73 -10.71 17.06
CA LEU A 95 -3.89 -10.70 17.96
C LEU A 95 -3.94 -9.42 18.79
N ASN A 96 -2.81 -9.00 19.36
CA ASN A 96 -2.74 -7.80 20.19
C ASN A 96 -3.05 -6.54 19.37
N THR A 97 -2.54 -6.45 18.14
CA THR A 97 -2.82 -5.34 17.21
C THR A 97 -4.31 -5.23 16.90
N ILE A 98 -4.97 -6.36 16.61
CA ILE A 98 -6.41 -6.39 16.32
C ILE A 98 -7.22 -5.99 17.57
N LEU A 99 -6.86 -6.49 18.75
CA LEU A 99 -7.55 -6.18 19.99
C LEU A 99 -7.41 -4.71 20.39
N ASP A 100 -6.19 -4.15 20.31
CA ASP A 100 -5.92 -2.74 20.61
C ASP A 100 -6.70 -1.83 19.65
N TYR A 101 -6.63 -2.10 18.34
CA TYR A 101 -7.37 -1.33 17.34
C TYR A 101 -8.89 -1.39 17.56
N ARG A 102 -9.43 -2.58 17.85
CA ARG A 102 -10.86 -2.76 18.11
C ARG A 102 -11.30 -2.00 19.36
N LYS A 103 -10.55 -2.10 20.45
CA LYS A 103 -10.86 -1.41 21.71
C LYS A 103 -10.91 0.10 21.49
N THR A 104 -9.86 0.67 20.90
CA THR A 104 -9.77 2.10 20.64
C THR A 104 -10.84 2.57 19.68
N SER A 105 -11.13 1.82 18.61
CA SER A 105 -12.23 2.14 17.69
C SER A 105 -13.56 2.29 18.43
N ILE A 106 -13.93 1.32 19.28
CA ILE A 106 -15.16 1.38 20.07
C ILE A 106 -15.18 2.62 20.99
N GLU A 107 -14.09 2.88 21.72
CA GLU A 107 -13.98 4.03 22.63
C GLU A 107 -14.14 5.36 21.89
N CYS A 108 -13.49 5.51 20.74
CA CYS A 108 -13.55 6.73 19.93
C CYS A 108 -14.94 6.95 19.30
N TYR A 109 -15.63 5.89 18.87
CA TYR A 109 -17.00 5.99 18.35
C TYR A 109 -18.02 6.29 19.46
N ALA A 110 -17.91 5.62 20.62
CA ALA A 110 -18.79 5.86 21.77
C ALA A 110 -18.63 7.30 22.29
N GLY A 111 -17.40 7.80 22.40
CA GLY A 111 -17.12 9.18 22.79
C GLY A 111 -17.75 10.21 21.86
N ARG A 112 -17.67 10.00 20.53
CA ARG A 112 -18.30 10.90 19.54
C ARG A 112 -19.83 10.89 19.59
N SER A 113 -20.45 9.79 20.02
CA SER A 113 -21.91 9.70 20.14
C SER A 113 -22.46 10.43 21.36
N SER A 114 -21.67 10.61 22.42
CA SER A 114 -22.10 11.29 23.65
C SER A 114 -22.05 12.83 23.57
N TYR A 115 -21.44 13.39 22.53
CA TYR A 115 -21.38 14.84 22.27
C TYR A 115 -22.39 15.31 21.20
N LYS A 116 -23.39 14.48 20.87
CA LYS A 116 -24.52 14.84 20.02
C LYS A 116 -25.82 14.87 20.81
#